data_AF-A0A8T5H7E1-F1
#
_entry.id   AF-A0A8T5H7E1-F1
#
_cell.length_a   1.000
_cell.length_b   1.000
_cell.length_c   1.000
_cell.angle_alpha   90.00
_cell.angle_beta   90.00
_cell.angle_gamma   90.00
#
_symmetry.space_group_name_H-M   'P 1'
#
loop_
_entity.id
_entity.type
_entity.pdbx_description
1 polymer ?
#
loop_
_entity_poly.entity_id
_entity_poly.type
_entity_poly.pdbx_seq_one_letter_code
_entity_poly.pdbx_strand_id
1 'polypeptide(L)' 'MKDPYLDDLKGEFDGYSNQLKKLKKKLLKSNSTEEQSKIIKQIDSIANKMENNQKQSVKVTKSRIKERKKKAKR' A
#
# COMPACT_ATOMS: atom_id res chain seq x y z
N MET A 1 5.08 1.63 -18.85
CA MET A 1 4.03 2.65 -19.06
C MET A 1 4.25 3.66 -17.96
N LYS A 2 4.49 4.93 -18.30
CA LYS A 2 4.60 5.98 -17.29
C LYS A 2 3.19 6.50 -17.03
N ASP A 3 2.64 6.20 -15.86
CA ASP A 3 1.32 6.64 -15.43
C ASP A 3 1.51 7.35 -14.09
N PRO A 4 1.40 8.69 -14.06
CA PRO A 4 1.67 9.46 -12.84
C PRO A 4 0.86 8.98 -11.63
N TYR A 5 -0.37 8.52 -11.85
CA TYR A 5 -1.20 8.03 -10.76
C TYR A 5 -0.75 6.66 -10.24
N LEU A 6 -0.23 5.78 -11.11
CA LEU A 6 0.39 4.53 -10.65
C LEU A 6 1.72 4.80 -9.93
N ASP A 7 2.45 5.85 -10.31
CA ASP A 7 3.68 6.28 -9.63
C ASP A 7 3.37 6.76 -8.21
N ASP A 8 2.30 7.54 -8.02
CA ASP A 8 1.83 7.99 -6.70
C ASP A 8 1.40 6.81 -5.82
N LEU A 9 0.60 5.88 -6.35
CA LEU A 9 0.18 4.69 -5.62
C LEU A 9 1.38 3.84 -5.17
N LYS A 10 2.41 3.75 -6.01
CA LYS A 10 3.66 3.06 -5.65
C LYS A 10 4.39 3.79 -4.52
N GLY A 11 4.49 5.12 -4.58
CA GLY A 11 5.09 5.92 -3.52
C GLY A 11 4.38 5.74 -2.17
N GLU A 12 3.05 5.74 -2.17
CA GLU A 12 2.24 5.44 -0.97
C GLU A 12 2.53 4.03 -0.42
N PHE A 13 2.58 3.03 -1.30
CA PHE A 13 2.85 1.64 -0.92
C PHE A 13 4.23 1.46 -0.28
N ASP A 14 5.25 2.12 -0.83
CA ASP A 14 6.59 2.18 -0.27
C ASP A 14 6.59 2.88 1.11
N GLY A 15 5.77 3.93 1.24
CA GLY A 15 5.51 4.61 2.50
C GLY A 15 4.94 3.67 3.57
N TYR A 16 3.87 2.93 3.26
CA TYR A 16 3.26 1.95 4.15
C TYR A 16 4.27 0.86 4.56
N SER A 17 5.04 0.33 3.60
CA SER A 17 6.06 -0.69 3.85
C SER A 17 7.12 -0.21 4.84
N ASN A 18 7.58 1.03 4.71
CA ASN A 18 8.53 1.65 5.63
C ASN A 18 7.92 1.87 7.03
N GLN A 19 6.67 2.28 7.11
CA GLN A 19 5.96 2.44 8.39
C GLN A 19 5.79 1.09 9.10
N LEU A 20 5.35 0.05 8.40
CA LEU A 20 5.22 -1.30 8.94
C LEU A 20 6.55 -1.84 9.46
N LYS A 21 7.65 -1.63 8.73
CA LYS A 21 9.00 -2.02 9.17
C LYS A 21 9.41 -1.34 10.47
N LYS A 22 9.08 -0.05 10.64
CA LYS A 22 9.34 0.71 11.87
C LYS A 22 8.46 0.21 13.03
N LEU A 23 7.17 0.00 12.81
CA LEU A 23 6.23 -0.48 13.83
C LEU A 23 6.57 -1.90 14.29
N LYS A 24 6.93 -2.80 13.37
CA LYS A 24 7.39 -4.15 13.72
C LYS A 24 8.62 -4.12 14.63
N LYS A 25 9.60 -3.24 14.33
CA LYS A 25 10.77 -3.05 15.20
C LYS A 25 10.39 -2.49 16.57
N LYS A 26 9.44 -1.55 16.64
CA LYS A 26 8.94 -1.01 17.92
C LYS A 26 8.20 -2.06 18.74
N LEU A 27 7.35 -2.86 18.09
CA LEU A 27 6.61 -3.95 18.73
C LEU A 27 7.54 -4.92 19.45
N LEU A 28 8.61 -5.35 18.78
CA LEU A 28 9.62 -6.27 19.34
C LEU A 28 10.44 -5.68 20.49
N LYS A 29 10.46 -4.36 20.64
CA LYS A 29 11.22 -3.66 21.69
C LYS A 29 10.35 -3.16 22.85
N SER A 30 9.03 -3.22 22.71
CA SER A 30 8.11 -2.75 23.73
C SER A 30 7.95 -3.82 24.81
N ASN A 31 8.09 -3.40 26.08
CA ASN A 31 7.92 -4.26 27.25
C ASN A 31 6.53 -4.10 27.91
N SER A 32 5.66 -3.25 27.35
CA SER A 32 4.30 -3.00 27.87
C SER A 32 3.26 -3.59 26.93
N THR A 33 2.39 -4.44 27.47
CA THR A 33 1.27 -5.04 26.73
C THR A 33 0.34 -3.98 26.14
N GLU A 34 0.14 -2.86 26.83
CA GLU A 34 -0.70 -1.75 26.36
C GLU A 34 -0.08 -1.03 25.15
N GLU A 35 1.23 -0.80 25.19
CA GLU A 35 1.95 -0.21 24.08
C GLU A 35 2.01 -1.15 22.88
N GLN A 36 2.27 -2.45 23.11
CA GLN A 36 2.19 -3.49 22.08
C GLN A 36 0.81 -3.52 21.42
N SER A 37 -0.28 -3.46 22.21
CA SER A 37 -1.65 -3.41 21.69
C SER A 37 -1.91 -2.19 20.79
N LYS A 38 -1.42 -1.01 21.19
CA LYS A 38 -1.51 0.21 20.35
C LYS A 38 -0.74 0.06 19.04
N ILE A 39 0.45 -0.54 19.07
CA ILE A 39 1.27 -0.78 17.88
C ILE A 39 0.59 -1.76 16.94
N ILE A 40 -0.01 -2.84 17.46
CA ILE A 40 -0.75 -3.82 16.65
C ILE A 40 -1.93 -3.14 15.93
N LYS A 41 -2.73 -2.33 16.62
CA LYS A 41 -3.83 -1.57 16.00
C LYS A 41 -3.35 -0.64 14.89
N GLN A 42 -2.17 -0.02 15.05
CA GLN A 42 -1.56 0.80 14.00
C GLN A 42 -1.11 -0.04 12.79
N ILE A 43 -0.54 -1.22 13.03
CA ILE A 43 -0.17 -2.18 11.97
C ILE A 43 -1.42 -2.57 11.17
N ASP A 44 -2.52 -2.95 11.84
CA ASP A 44 -3.77 -3.34 11.18
C ASP A 44 -4.34 -2.20 10.33
N SER A 45 -4.35 -0.97 10.87
CA SER A 45 -4.81 0.21 10.13
C SER A 45 -3.99 0.45 8.86
N ILE A 46 -2.65 0.31 8.93
CA ILE A 46 -1.78 0.48 7.77
C ILE A 46 -1.94 -0.66 6.78
N ALA A 47 -2.08 -1.91 7.24
CA ALA A 47 -2.32 -3.07 6.39
C ALA A 47 -3.61 -2.90 5.56
N ASN A 48 -4.69 -2.42 6.18
CA ASN A 48 -5.95 -2.12 5.47
C ASN A 48 -5.76 -1.04 4.39
N LYS A 49 -5.01 0.03 4.69
CA LYS A 49 -4.69 1.07 3.70
C LYS A 49 -3.85 0.52 2.54
N MET A 50 -2.86 -0.31 2.85
CA MET A 50 -1.98 -0.95 1.89
C MET A 50 -2.74 -1.90 0.96
N GLU A 51 -3.69 -2.68 1.49
CA GLU A 51 -4.56 -3.55 0.68
C GLU A 51 -5.44 -2.73 -0.29
N ASN A 52 -6.04 -1.64 0.20
CA ASN A 52 -6.87 -0.76 -0.63
C ASN A 52 -6.05 -0.10 -1.75
N ASN A 53 -4.84 0.38 -1.44
CA ASN A 53 -3.91 0.92 -2.43
C ASN A 53 -3.56 -0.14 -3.50
N GLN A 54 -3.26 -1.38 -3.09
CA GLN A 54 -2.96 -2.48 -4.02
C GLN A 54 -4.16 -2.78 -4.93
N LYS A 55 -5.38 -2.85 -4.38
CA LYS A 55 -6.62 -3.05 -5.17
C LYS A 55 -6.80 -1.94 -6.20
N GLN A 56 -6.56 -0.69 -5.82
CA GLN A 56 -6.66 0.46 -6.71
C GLN A 56 -5.61 0.42 -7.83
N SER A 57 -4.36 0.07 -7.50
CA SER A 57 -3.27 -0.10 -8.48
C SER A 57 -3.62 -1.15 -9.53
N VAL A 58 -4.14 -2.30 -9.10
CA VAL A 58 -4.60 -3.37 -9.99
C VAL A 58 -5.75 -2.90 -10.88
N LYS A 59 -6.73 -2.19 -10.32
CA LYS A 59 -7.89 -1.65 -11.06
C LYS A 59 -7.44 -0.70 -12.16
N VAL A 60 -6.59 0.27 -11.84
CA VAL A 60 -6.06 1.23 -12.82
C VAL A 60 -5.23 0.53 -13.88
N THR A 61 -4.32 -0.37 -13.48
CA THR A 61 -3.50 -1.12 -14.42
C THR A 61 -4.35 -1.90 -15.43
N LYS A 62 -5.38 -2.61 -14.96
CA LYS A 62 -6.33 -3.32 -15.83
C LYS A 62 -7.07 -2.36 -16.78
N SER A 63 -7.50 -1.21 -16.28
CA SER A 63 -8.15 -0.18 -17.10
C SER A 63 -7.22 0.32 -18.21
N ARG A 64 -5.98 0.69 -17.87
CA ARG A 64 -4.97 1.16 -18.83
C ARG A 64 -4.64 0.14 -19.90
N ILE A 65 -4.51 -1.14 -19.54
CA ILE A 65 -4.29 -2.22 -20.50
C ILE A 65 -5.48 -2.31 -21.48
N LYS A 66 -6.72 -2.22 -20.98
CA LYS A 66 -7.94 -2.25 -21.82
C LYS A 66 -8.00 -1.06 -22.77
N GLU A 67 -7.69 0.15 -22.30
CA GLU A 67 -7.62 1.36 -23.13
C GLU A 67 -6.60 1.22 -24.26
N ARG A 68 -5.40 0.72 -23.94
CA ARG A 68 -4.35 0.50 -24.95
C ARG A 68 -4.75 -0.53 -26.00
N LYS A 69 -5.35 -1.65 -25.60
CA LYS A 69 -5.87 -2.66 -26.53
C LYS A 69 -6.97 -2.12 -27.44
N LYS A 70 -7.84 -1.23 -26.93
CA LYS A 70 -8.85 -0.55 -27.74
C LYS A 70 -8.23 0.42 -28.75
N LYS A 71 -7.24 1.21 -28.33
CA LYS A 71 -6.52 2.15 -29.22
C LYS A 71 -5.75 1.42 -30.33
N ALA A 72 -5.14 0.29 -30.03
CA ALA A 72 -4.38 -0.49 -31.02
C ALA A 72 -5.26 -1.23 -32.06
N LYS A 73 -6.58 -1.31 -31.84
CA LYS A 73 -7.55 -1.89 -32.79
C LYS A 73 -8.22 -0.84 -33.68
N ARG A 74 -7.97 0.44 -33.44
CA ARG A 74 -8.39 1.58 -34.28
C ARG A 74 -7.21 2.02 -35.11
#